data_AF-A0A2V4BMZ0-F1
#
_entry.id   AF-A0A2V4BMZ0-F1
#
_cell.length_a   1.000
_cell.length_b   1.000
_cell.length_c   1.000
_cell.angle_alpha   90.00
_cell.angle_beta   90.00
_cell.angle_gamma   90.00
#
_symmetry.space_group_name_H-M   'P 1'
#
loop_
_entity.id
_entity.type
_entity.pdbx_description
1 polymer ?
#
loop_
_entity_poly.entity_id
_entity_poly.type
_entity_poly.pdbx_seq_one_letter_code
_entity_poly.pdbx_strand_id
1 'polypeptide(L)'
;MNNRRRHISARTKSRKAILSSKEDSALLDSAKIASSKAVRSSMALGITIKVIRDHEIIAVNPDRSFKVVRKIAKPSIDLSSLRKGMILERK
;
A
#
# COMPACT_ATOMS: atom_id res chain seq x y z
N MET A 1 -12.24 -31.16 41.48
CA MET A 1 -11.46 -31.43 40.24
C MET A 1 -12.14 -30.74 39.08
N ASN A 2 -11.57 -29.64 38.56
CA ASN A 2 -11.99 -29.05 37.29
C ASN A 2 -10.90 -28.11 36.80
N ASN A 3 -10.31 -28.39 35.63
CA ASN A 3 -9.74 -27.36 34.76
C ASN A 3 -9.50 -27.92 33.35
N ARG A 4 -10.56 -27.88 32.53
CA ARG A 4 -10.43 -27.92 31.07
C ARG A 4 -10.20 -26.49 30.57
N ARG A 5 -8.95 -26.08 30.39
CA ARG A 5 -8.62 -24.90 29.56
C ARG A 5 -8.12 -25.40 28.21
N ARG A 6 -9.04 -25.45 27.23
CA ARG A 6 -8.70 -25.72 25.83
C ARG A 6 -7.96 -24.50 25.26
N HIS A 7 -6.70 -24.68 24.87
CA HIS A 7 -5.95 -23.74 24.05
C HIS A 7 -6.57 -23.67 22.64
N ILE A 8 -7.42 -22.67 22.39
CA ILE A 8 -8.06 -22.43 21.08
C ILE A 8 -7.40 -21.23 20.34
N SER A 9 -6.49 -20.49 20.97
CA SER A 9 -6.06 -19.17 20.46
C SER A 9 -5.05 -19.17 19.29
N ALA A 10 -4.42 -20.29 18.94
CA ALA A 10 -3.39 -20.32 17.89
C ALA A 10 -3.95 -20.52 16.47
N ARG A 11 -5.11 -21.18 16.31
CA ARG A 11 -5.64 -21.58 14.98
C ARG A 11 -6.40 -20.47 14.25
N THR A 12 -6.85 -19.44 14.96
CA THR A 12 -7.64 -18.33 14.41
C THR A 12 -6.77 -17.22 13.78
N LYS A 13 -5.54 -17.01 14.27
CA LYS A 13 -4.63 -15.98 13.73
C LYS A 13 -4.18 -16.27 12.29
N SER A 14 -3.93 -17.53 11.93
CA SER A 14 -3.44 -17.89 10.59
C SER A 14 -4.52 -17.75 9.49
N ARG A 15 -5.78 -18.11 9.78
CA ARG A 15 -6.88 -17.93 8.81
C ARG A 15 -7.18 -16.46 8.52
N LYS A 16 -7.08 -15.58 9.52
CA LYS A 16 -7.34 -14.14 9.36
C LYS A 16 -6.28 -13.47 8.46
N ALA A 17 -5.01 -13.87 8.58
CA ALA A 17 -3.93 -13.39 7.71
C ALA A 17 -4.07 -13.88 6.25
N ILE A 18 -4.53 -15.12 6.05
CA ILE A 18 -4.74 -15.68 4.70
C ILE A 18 -5.95 -15.02 4.02
N LEU A 19 -7.04 -14.76 4.76
CA LEU A 19 -8.21 -14.04 4.22
C LEU A 19 -7.86 -12.60 3.82
N SER A 20 -7.06 -11.89 4.64
CA SER A 20 -6.51 -10.56 4.30
C SER A 20 -5.81 -10.56 2.94
N SER A 21 -4.93 -11.54 2.67
CA SER A 21 -4.17 -11.57 1.42
C SER A 21 -5.03 -11.67 0.16
N LYS A 22 -6.17 -12.37 0.22
CA LYS A 22 -7.10 -12.48 -0.92
C LYS A 22 -7.93 -11.21 -1.09
N GLU A 23 -8.45 -10.66 -0.01
CA GLU A 23 -9.18 -9.39 -0.03
C GLU A 23 -8.29 -8.24 -0.50
N ASP A 24 -7.05 -8.17 -0.02
CA ASP A 24 -6.05 -7.20 -0.44
C ASP A 24 -5.73 -7.33 -1.94
N SER A 25 -5.61 -8.57 -2.45
CA SER A 25 -5.41 -8.80 -3.88
C SER A 25 -6.59 -8.31 -4.73
N ALA A 26 -7.83 -8.56 -4.29
CA ALA A 26 -9.02 -8.10 -4.98
C ALA A 26 -9.16 -6.57 -4.96
N LEU A 27 -8.80 -5.93 -3.84
CA LEU A 27 -8.75 -4.47 -3.72
C LEU A 27 -7.69 -3.88 -4.66
N LEU A 28 -6.49 -4.47 -4.70
CA LEU A 28 -5.42 -4.02 -5.59
C LEU A 28 -5.82 -4.13 -7.07
N ASP A 29 -6.45 -5.23 -7.46
CA ASP A 29 -6.86 -5.44 -8.84
C ASP A 29 -8.01 -4.50 -9.23
N SER A 30 -8.98 -4.30 -8.34
CA SER A 30 -10.04 -3.30 -8.52
C SER A 30 -9.46 -1.89 -8.67
N ALA A 31 -8.48 -1.52 -7.84
CA ALA A 31 -7.80 -0.23 -7.89
C ALA A 31 -7.00 -0.06 -9.20
N LYS A 32 -6.33 -1.11 -9.71
CA LYS A 32 -5.63 -1.07 -11.01
C LYS A 32 -6.59 -0.83 -12.17
N ILE A 33 -7.73 -1.53 -12.18
CA ILE A 33 -8.75 -1.38 -13.23
C ILE A 33 -9.33 0.04 -13.21
N ALA A 34 -9.73 0.52 -12.03
CA ALA A 34 -10.28 1.86 -11.85
C ALA A 34 -9.26 2.94 -12.26
N SER A 35 -8.01 2.81 -11.82
CA SER A 35 -6.93 3.75 -12.19
C SER A 35 -6.69 3.77 -13.69
N SER A 36 -6.64 2.61 -14.33
CA SER A 36 -6.45 2.51 -15.80
C SER A 36 -7.60 3.15 -16.56
N LYS A 37 -8.84 2.98 -16.09
CA LYS A 37 -10.02 3.62 -16.68
C LYS A 37 -9.96 5.13 -16.51
N ALA A 38 -9.63 5.62 -15.31
CA ALA A 38 -9.48 7.05 -15.04
C ALA A 38 -8.43 7.70 -15.96
N VAL A 39 -7.27 7.06 -16.14
CA VAL A 39 -6.23 7.54 -17.06
C VAL A 39 -6.77 7.69 -18.48
N ARG A 40 -7.42 6.64 -19.01
CA ARG A 40 -7.98 6.68 -20.37
C ARG A 40 -9.05 7.75 -20.54
N SER A 41 -9.97 7.86 -19.58
CA SER A 41 -11.02 8.88 -19.60
C SER A 41 -10.45 10.29 -19.54
N SER A 42 -9.49 10.54 -18.66
CA SER A 42 -8.85 11.86 -18.56
C SER A 42 -8.10 12.23 -19.82
N MET A 43 -7.40 11.29 -20.46
CA MET A 43 -6.75 11.52 -21.75
C MET A 43 -7.77 11.89 -22.85
N ALA A 44 -8.88 11.16 -22.94
CA ALA A 44 -9.95 11.46 -23.90
C ALA A 44 -10.58 12.84 -23.66
N LEU A 45 -10.61 13.31 -22.42
CA LEU A 45 -11.15 14.61 -22.03
C LEU A 45 -10.11 15.75 -22.08
N GLY A 46 -8.85 15.47 -22.41
CA GLY A 46 -7.80 16.49 -22.38
C GLY A 46 -7.43 16.99 -20.97
N ILE A 47 -7.70 16.18 -19.93
CA ILE A 47 -7.46 16.55 -18.53
C ILE A 47 -6.12 15.99 -18.07
N THR A 48 -5.31 16.83 -17.44
CA THR A 48 -4.07 16.41 -16.78
C THR A 48 -4.38 15.72 -15.46
N ILE A 49 -3.80 14.56 -15.22
CA ILE A 49 -3.97 13.80 -13.96
C ILE A 49 -2.67 13.71 -13.19
N LYS A 50 -2.77 13.63 -11.86
CA LYS A 50 -1.62 13.39 -10.99
C LYS A 50 -1.69 11.96 -10.46
N VAL A 51 -0.61 11.22 -10.63
CA VAL A 51 -0.47 9.84 -10.16
C VAL A 51 0.73 9.74 -9.25
N ILE A 52 0.67 8.83 -8.27
CA ILE A 52 1.80 8.52 -7.41
C ILE A 52 2.48 7.27 -7.96
N ARG A 53 3.77 7.35 -8.28
CA ARG A 53 4.59 6.24 -8.77
C ARG A 53 6.02 6.43 -8.27
N ASP A 54 6.66 5.36 -7.83
CA ASP A 54 8.08 5.34 -7.41
C ASP A 54 8.47 6.43 -6.40
N HIS A 55 7.55 6.74 -5.47
CA HIS A 55 7.69 7.81 -4.48
C HIS A 55 7.74 9.21 -5.09
N GLU A 56 7.11 9.39 -6.24
CA GLU A 56 6.98 10.67 -6.91
C GLU A 56 5.52 10.92 -7.26
N ILE A 57 5.12 12.19 -7.21
CA ILE A 57 3.87 12.67 -7.78
C ILE A 57 4.20 13.07 -9.21
N ILE A 58 3.63 12.35 -10.17
CA ILE A 58 3.82 12.55 -11.61
C ILE A 58 2.54 13.14 -12.19
N ALA A 59 2.65 14.23 -12.94
CA ALA A 59 1.59 14.71 -13.80
C ALA A 59 1.67 13.98 -15.14
N VAL A 60 0.55 13.38 -15.55
CA VAL A 60 0.35 12.77 -16.87
C VAL A 60 -0.51 13.72 -17.68
N ASN A 61 0.07 14.27 -18.73
CA ASN A 61 -0.61 15.17 -19.64
C ASN A 61 -1.35 14.37 -20.73
N PRO A 62 -2.33 14.98 -21.43
CA PRO A 62 -3.10 14.31 -22.48
C PRO A 62 -2.25 13.85 -23.68
N ASP A 63 -1.13 14.51 -23.94
CA ASP A 63 -0.13 14.18 -24.97
C ASP A 63 0.77 12.98 -24.61
N ARG A 64 0.49 12.30 -23.48
CA ARG A 64 1.29 11.22 -22.90
C ARG A 64 2.65 11.65 -22.38
N SER A 65 2.93 12.96 -22.29
CA SER A 65 4.12 13.45 -21.60
C SER A 65 3.96 13.30 -20.09
N PHE A 66 5.09 13.06 -19.42
CA PHE A 66 5.16 12.91 -17.98
C PHE A 66 6.01 14.03 -17.39
N LYS A 67 5.53 14.63 -16.30
CA LYS A 67 6.31 15.61 -15.54
C LYS A 67 6.30 15.24 -14.06
N VAL A 68 7.48 15.09 -13.48
CA VAL A 68 7.62 14.93 -12.02
C VAL A 68 7.24 16.26 -11.37
N VAL A 69 6.20 16.25 -10.54
CA VAL A 69 5.72 17.42 -9.80
C VAL A 69 6.50 17.56 -8.49
N ARG A 70 6.67 16.44 -7.78
CA ARG A 70 7.28 16.43 -6.45
C ARG A 70 7.72 15.02 -6.09
N LYS A 71 8.86 14.90 -5.39
CA LYS A 71 9.27 13.66 -4.71
C LYS A 71 8.63 13.56 -3.33
N ILE A 72 8.20 12.36 -2.98
CA ILE A 72 7.68 11.98 -1.66
C ILE A 72 8.89 11.48 -0.86
N ALA A 73 9.30 12.28 0.13
CA ALA A 73 10.41 11.90 0.99
C ALA A 73 10.07 10.61 1.75
N LYS A 74 10.97 9.63 1.71
CA LYS A 74 10.94 8.52 2.66
C LYS A 74 11.40 9.05 4.01
N PRO A 75 10.72 8.73 5.12
CA PRO A 75 11.27 8.99 6.43
C PRO A 75 12.60 8.24 6.54
N SER A 76 13.70 8.97 6.70
CA SER A 76 14.99 8.38 7.03
C SER A 76 14.94 7.95 8.49
N ILE A 77 15.09 6.65 8.74
CA ILE A 77 15.27 6.14 10.10
C ILE A 77 16.75 6.27 10.41
N ASP A 78 17.09 7.05 11.43
CA ASP A 78 18.44 7.03 11.98
C ASP A 78 18.66 5.71 12.73
N LEU A 79 19.57 4.89 12.21
CA LEU A 79 19.90 3.58 12.76
C LEU A 79 21.12 3.65 13.69
N SER A 80 21.76 4.81 13.85
CA SER A 80 22.99 4.96 14.63
C SER A 80 22.82 4.60 16.10
N SER A 81 21.61 4.81 16.65
CA SER A 81 21.27 4.48 18.04
C SER A 81 20.66 3.09 18.22
N LEU A 82 20.49 2.29 17.16
CA LEU A 82 19.81 0.99 17.23
C LEU A 82 20.76 -0.09 17.75
N ARG A 83 20.41 -0.74 18.86
CA ARG A 83 21.17 -1.88 19.43
C ARG A 83 20.53 -3.22 19.09
N LYS A 84 21.35 -4.28 19.05
CA LYS A 84 20.88 -5.66 18.86
C LYS A 84 19.87 -6.01 19.96
N GLY A 85 18.67 -6.43 19.57
CA GLY A 85 17.58 -6.80 20.49
C GLY A 85 16.52 -5.71 20.72
N MET A 86 16.67 -4.52 20.14
CA MET A 86 15.62 -3.48 20.21
C MET A 86 14.49 -3.78 19.21
N ILE A 87 13.25 -3.61 19.66
CA ILE A 87 12.04 -3.75 18.82
C ILE A 87 11.57 -2.35 18.45
N LEU A 88 11.43 -2.10 17.14
CA LEU A 88 10.81 -0.89 16.63
C LEU A 88 9.30 -1.07 16.59
N GLU A 89 8.58 -0.25 17.37
CA GLU A 89 7.13 -0.18 17.31
C GLU A 89 6.69 1.00 16.45
N ARG A 90 5.72 0.76 15.57
CA ARG A 90 5.07 1.81 14.78
C ARG A 90 3.98 2.43 15.65
N LYS A 91 4.11 3.71 15.97
CA LYS A 91 3.03 4.49 16.60
C LYS A 91 1.89 4.75 15.61
#